data_AF-E8MZS1-F1
#
_entry.id   AF-E8MZS1-F1
#
_cell.length_a   1.000
_cell.length_b   1.000
_cell.length_c   1.000
_cell.angle_alpha   90.00
_cell.angle_beta   90.00
_cell.angle_gamma   90.00
#
_symmetry.space_group_name_H-M   'P 1'
#
loop_
_entity.id
_entity.type
_entity.pdbx_description
1 polymer ?
#
loop_
_entity_poly.entity_id
_entity_poly.type
_entity_poly.pdbx_seq_one_letter_code
_entity_poly.pdbx_strand_id
1 'polypeptide(L)'
;MLWRWLAGGMILFLVVSCSPLPGQGEAVPASPAATASPSLPEVVLTSTPPLPEEILAIVPASQPVQTEEPQMKFWQEPAGCRPSEEQWGETPNEWLAYADSLLGWTRPLAKRALPRIWHPQKKETLPSRDGVYAFDVSDVRPRYLIQQALNALHVAGFAAWLRRDSQGALEILSVPLTPQTLGGVWGEYLQAYWLSPVSSPSGDERIIPTMKLTPCRWMTESGMAPNVPAGTMEQAHWELPDWAEAANAYLAETSEQAYRVAFRINWLGDGENEGPRTMCGPLAWSILYDAQSFPPGYGEWSEGPKTFWLPKPSVNGRPWSLFPSETYLVRRFNEPAGTFDFSQFPLAAGDVLYLYGKGDGFDHVALVTEVDEQGNVYSVTNRVWVEPELRFAIQRMVLYNAHDPTVGILRNEWAKDRINGRTGHGGFEMFRWRWRQKQLNGQTVQIAVEVGDTLPLLAMKWHTPPEQIAAANGLTNDTSLTVGMTVQIP
;
A
#
# COMPACT_ATOMS: atom_id res chain seq x y z
N MET A 1 2.25 -19.23 -73.06
CA MET A 1 3.14 -18.44 -72.17
C MET A 1 2.77 -18.84 -70.74
N LEU A 2 3.37 -19.88 -70.12
CA LEU A 2 4.63 -19.86 -69.30
C LEU A 2 4.63 -18.68 -68.29
N TRP A 3 4.84 -18.80 -66.97
CA TRP A 3 5.24 -19.87 -66.04
C TRP A 3 4.97 -19.38 -64.59
N ARG A 4 5.06 -20.26 -63.58
CA ARG A 4 5.04 -19.97 -62.11
C ARG A 4 6.28 -19.16 -61.65
N TRP A 5 6.28 -18.56 -60.45
CA TRP A 5 7.27 -18.77 -59.36
C TRP A 5 7.00 -17.93 -58.09
N LEU A 6 7.43 -18.49 -56.96
CA LEU A 6 7.47 -18.00 -55.57
C LEU A 6 8.68 -17.08 -55.28
N ALA A 7 8.56 -16.17 -54.30
CA ALA A 7 9.58 -15.76 -53.30
C ALA A 7 8.95 -14.60 -52.47
N GLY A 8 9.02 -14.50 -51.14
CA GLY A 8 10.15 -14.77 -50.24
C GLY A 8 10.64 -13.42 -49.68
N GLY A 9 9.90 -12.83 -48.73
CA GLY A 9 10.25 -11.55 -48.09
C GLY A 9 11.04 -11.75 -46.80
N MET A 10 12.35 -11.56 -46.87
CA MET A 10 13.29 -11.65 -45.75
C MET A 10 13.62 -10.23 -45.25
N ILE A 11 13.51 -10.03 -43.93
CA ILE A 11 13.78 -8.78 -43.21
C ILE A 11 15.29 -8.54 -43.17
N LEU A 12 15.75 -7.39 -43.69
CA LEU A 12 17.15 -6.97 -43.71
C LEU A 12 17.43 -6.02 -42.53
N PHE A 13 18.37 -6.42 -41.66
CA PHE A 13 18.99 -5.56 -40.64
C PHE A 13 19.92 -4.54 -41.31
N LEU A 14 19.73 -3.25 -41.03
CA LEU A 14 20.66 -2.17 -41.39
C LEU A 14 21.66 -1.96 -40.24
N VAL A 15 22.89 -2.41 -40.46
CA VAL A 15 24.08 -1.99 -39.71
C VAL A 15 24.74 -0.88 -40.54
N VAL A 16 24.83 0.34 -40.00
CA VAL A 16 25.62 1.42 -40.60
C VAL A 16 26.98 1.46 -39.92
N SER A 17 27.98 1.04 -40.68
CA SER A 17 29.40 1.20 -40.41
C SER A 17 29.89 2.53 -40.99
N CYS A 18 30.69 3.28 -40.22
CA CYS A 18 31.51 4.37 -40.75
C CYS A 18 32.99 3.97 -40.64
N SER A 19 33.66 3.92 -41.78
CA SER A 19 35.12 3.82 -41.92
C SER A 19 35.70 5.19 -42.31
N PRO A 20 37.02 5.42 -42.10
CA PRO A 20 37.61 6.74 -41.87
C PRO A 20 38.23 7.39 -43.12
N LEU A 21 38.56 8.68 -43.01
CA LEU A 21 39.39 9.44 -43.96
C LEU A 21 40.67 9.95 -43.28
N PRO A 22 41.72 10.30 -44.06
CA PRO A 22 43.12 10.12 -43.71
C PRO A 22 43.75 11.33 -43.02
N GLY A 23 44.91 11.06 -42.41
CA GLY A 23 45.55 11.93 -41.42
C GLY A 23 46.32 13.12 -41.94
N GLN A 24 46.68 13.95 -40.96
CA GLN A 24 47.92 14.72 -40.92
C GLN A 24 48.46 14.61 -39.50
N GLY A 25 49.75 14.28 -39.40
CA GLY A 25 50.43 14.03 -38.15
C GLY A 25 50.88 15.30 -37.46
N GLU A 26 50.88 15.25 -36.14
CA GLU A 26 51.77 16.04 -35.29
C GLU A 26 52.06 15.23 -34.01
N ALA A 27 53.31 15.32 -33.56
CA ALA A 27 53.95 14.44 -32.61
C ALA A 27 53.41 14.60 -31.17
N VAL A 28 53.22 13.45 -30.50
CA VAL A 28 52.89 13.35 -29.08
C VAL A 28 54.17 13.34 -28.25
N PRO A 29 54.36 14.23 -27.25
CA PRO A 29 55.36 14.01 -26.21
C PRO A 29 54.80 13.07 -25.13
N ALA A 30 55.71 12.28 -24.57
CA ALA A 30 55.47 11.19 -23.63
C ALA A 30 54.68 11.58 -22.35
N SER A 31 53.86 10.65 -21.89
CA SER A 31 53.18 10.66 -20.58
C SER A 31 54.14 10.88 -19.42
N PRO A 32 53.82 11.74 -18.43
CA PRO A 32 54.47 11.70 -17.14
C PRO A 32 53.88 10.57 -16.28
N ALA A 33 54.77 9.99 -15.49
CA ALA A 33 54.54 8.87 -14.59
C ALA A 33 53.45 9.14 -13.54
N ALA A 34 52.75 8.07 -13.18
CA ALA A 34 51.84 8.00 -12.04
C ALA A 34 52.56 8.43 -10.76
N THR A 35 52.07 9.51 -10.15
CA THR A 35 52.44 9.95 -8.81
C THR A 35 51.47 9.33 -7.82
N ALA A 36 52.04 8.71 -6.78
CA ALA A 36 51.32 8.02 -5.72
C ALA A 36 50.33 8.95 -4.99
N SER A 37 49.13 8.45 -4.74
CA SER A 37 48.17 9.08 -3.80
C SER A 37 48.68 8.93 -2.36
N PRO A 38 48.51 9.93 -1.49
CA PRO A 38 48.84 9.80 -0.08
C PRO A 38 47.83 8.88 0.61
N SER A 39 48.34 7.86 1.29
CA SER A 39 47.61 6.97 2.19
C SER A 39 46.97 7.77 3.34
N LEU A 40 45.67 7.60 3.54
CA LEU A 40 44.97 8.04 4.75
C LEU A 40 45.52 7.29 5.98
N PRO A 41 45.62 7.92 7.15
CA PRO A 41 46.06 7.23 8.36
C PRO A 41 45.02 6.20 8.80
N GLU A 42 45.51 5.00 9.08
CA GLU A 42 44.81 3.88 9.66
C GLU A 42 44.34 4.27 11.08
N VAL A 43 43.03 4.51 11.23
CA VAL A 43 42.41 4.71 12.55
C VAL A 43 42.29 3.34 13.20
N VAL A 44 43.21 3.05 14.12
CA VAL A 44 43.13 1.91 15.02
C VAL A 44 41.91 2.10 15.93
N LEU A 45 40.87 1.30 15.70
CA LEU A 45 39.73 1.16 16.62
C LEU A 45 40.24 0.50 17.91
N THR A 46 40.43 1.31 18.93
CA THR A 46 40.58 0.82 20.30
C THR A 46 39.19 0.50 20.85
N SER A 47 39.06 -0.68 21.45
CA SER A 47 37.82 -1.18 22.06
C SER A 47 37.34 -0.25 23.18
N THR A 48 36.21 0.41 22.95
CA THR A 48 35.51 1.21 23.97
C THR A 48 34.91 0.27 25.04
N PRO A 49 34.89 0.64 26.34
CA PRO A 49 34.27 -0.18 27.38
C PRO A 49 32.74 -0.16 27.24
N PRO A 50 32.02 -1.18 27.72
CA PRO A 50 30.56 -1.19 27.70
C PRO A 50 30.00 -0.05 28.56
N LEU A 51 29.04 0.69 28.00
CA LEU A 51 28.24 1.70 28.68
C LEU A 51 27.31 1.02 29.72
N PRO A 52 27.03 1.66 30.85
CA PRO A 52 26.24 1.08 31.94
C PRO A 52 24.75 0.91 31.56
N GLU A 53 24.21 -0.27 31.86
CA GLU A 53 22.79 -0.61 31.84
C GLU A 53 22.03 0.11 32.96
N GLU A 54 21.64 1.37 32.76
CA GLU A 54 20.61 2.06 33.55
C GLU A 54 20.29 3.35 32.75
N ILE A 55 19.12 3.57 32.16
CA ILE A 55 17.76 3.49 32.68
C ILE A 55 16.83 3.13 31.50
N LEU A 56 16.33 1.90 31.46
CA LEU A 56 15.19 1.51 30.62
C LEU A 56 13.89 1.94 31.32
N ALA A 57 13.60 3.24 31.28
CA ALA A 57 12.25 3.70 31.57
C ALA A 57 11.40 3.45 30.32
N ILE A 58 10.78 2.29 30.27
CA ILE A 58 9.68 1.97 29.36
C ILE A 58 8.61 3.02 29.61
N VAL A 59 8.43 3.95 28.65
CA VAL A 59 7.22 4.78 28.60
C VAL A 59 6.07 3.78 28.43
N PRO A 60 5.09 3.73 29.35
CA PRO A 60 3.98 2.82 29.20
C PRO A 60 3.29 3.13 27.88
N ALA A 61 3.10 2.09 27.07
CA ALA A 61 2.22 2.17 25.92
C ALA A 61 0.90 2.79 26.40
N SER A 62 0.53 3.93 25.81
CA SER A 62 -0.76 4.55 26.01
C SER A 62 -1.80 3.43 25.87
N GLN A 63 -2.55 3.17 26.93
CA GLN A 63 -3.64 2.21 26.86
C GLN A 63 -4.56 2.68 25.71
N PRO A 64 -5.00 1.77 24.83
CA PRO A 64 -5.96 2.14 23.81
C PRO A 64 -7.16 2.75 24.53
N VAL A 65 -7.51 3.97 24.15
CA VAL A 65 -8.78 4.57 24.53
C VAL A 65 -9.83 3.54 24.14
N GLN A 66 -10.52 2.97 25.13
CA GLN A 66 -11.70 2.15 24.88
C GLN A 66 -12.77 3.10 24.35
N THR A 67 -12.77 3.33 23.05
CA THR A 67 -13.97 3.75 22.33
C THR A 67 -14.99 2.64 22.55
N GLU A 68 -16.13 2.98 23.17
CA GLU A 68 -17.28 2.08 23.23
C GLU A 68 -17.53 1.54 21.81
N GLU A 69 -17.41 0.23 21.61
CA GLU A 69 -17.72 -0.39 20.32
C GLU A 69 -19.12 0.07 19.92
N PRO A 70 -19.28 0.77 18.77
CA PRO A 70 -20.61 1.06 18.27
C PRO A 70 -21.31 -0.29 18.17
N GLN A 71 -22.42 -0.46 18.91
CA GLN A 71 -23.22 -1.67 18.82
C GLN A 71 -23.73 -1.78 17.38
N MET A 72 -22.96 -2.44 16.52
CA MET A 72 -23.24 -2.57 15.11
C MET A 72 -24.52 -3.39 14.98
N LYS A 73 -25.63 -2.70 14.70
CA LYS A 73 -26.93 -3.30 14.39
C LYS A 73 -27.07 -3.70 12.92
N PHE A 74 -25.98 -3.67 12.16
CA PHE A 74 -25.97 -4.05 10.75
C PHE A 74 -25.56 -5.51 10.64
N TRP A 75 -26.51 -6.34 10.22
CA TRP A 75 -26.20 -7.66 9.71
C TRP A 75 -26.41 -7.60 8.20
N GLN A 76 -25.33 -7.74 7.44
CA GLN A 76 -25.36 -7.77 5.98
C GLN A 76 -24.33 -8.77 5.50
N GLU A 77 -24.70 -9.55 4.49
CA GLU A 77 -23.75 -10.41 3.82
C GLU A 77 -22.89 -9.60 2.85
N PRO A 78 -21.63 -10.01 2.64
CA PRO A 78 -20.82 -9.45 1.57
C PRO A 78 -21.49 -9.60 0.19
N ALA A 79 -21.38 -8.56 -0.64
CA ALA A 79 -21.91 -8.58 -1.99
C ALA A 79 -21.30 -9.74 -2.80
N GLY A 80 -22.17 -10.55 -3.40
CA GLY A 80 -21.79 -11.77 -4.12
C GLY A 80 -22.05 -13.06 -3.34
N CYS A 81 -22.46 -12.99 -2.06
CA CYS A 81 -23.04 -14.15 -1.39
C CYS A 81 -24.30 -14.62 -2.13
N ARG A 82 -24.45 -15.95 -2.26
CA ARG A 82 -25.62 -16.60 -2.88
C ARG A 82 -26.53 -17.24 -1.82
N PRO A 83 -27.84 -17.37 -2.09
CA PRO A 83 -28.77 -18.04 -1.19
C PRO A 83 -28.35 -19.46 -0.84
N SER A 84 -28.68 -19.92 0.37
CA SER A 84 -28.37 -21.27 0.86
C SER A 84 -28.87 -22.38 -0.08
N GLU A 85 -30.04 -22.19 -0.69
CA GLU A 85 -30.64 -23.15 -1.63
C GLU A 85 -29.81 -23.36 -2.90
N GLU A 86 -29.11 -22.33 -3.37
CA GLU A 86 -28.23 -22.43 -4.53
C GLU A 86 -26.89 -23.07 -4.17
N GLN A 87 -26.42 -22.87 -2.94
CA GLN A 87 -25.13 -23.40 -2.47
C GLN A 87 -25.20 -24.87 -2.06
N TRP A 88 -26.38 -25.35 -1.65
CA TRP A 88 -26.55 -26.74 -1.23
C TRP A 88 -26.44 -27.72 -2.40
N GLY A 89 -25.38 -28.52 -2.38
CA GLY A 89 -25.13 -29.58 -3.37
C GLY A 89 -24.17 -29.18 -4.47
N GLU A 90 -23.71 -27.92 -4.50
CA GLU A 90 -22.63 -27.51 -5.38
C GLU A 90 -21.28 -28.08 -4.93
N THR A 91 -20.45 -28.35 -5.91
CA THR A 91 -19.09 -28.85 -5.75
C THR A 91 -18.09 -27.69 -5.66
N PRO A 92 -16.90 -27.90 -5.07
CA PRO A 92 -15.84 -26.90 -5.08
C PRO A 92 -15.45 -26.41 -6.50
N ASN A 93 -15.64 -27.22 -7.55
CA ASN A 93 -15.41 -26.78 -8.93
C ASN A 93 -16.46 -25.75 -9.40
N GLU A 94 -17.73 -25.92 -8.99
CA GLU A 94 -18.81 -24.97 -9.31
C GLU A 94 -18.62 -23.66 -8.54
N TRP A 95 -18.23 -23.73 -7.27
CA TRP A 95 -17.82 -22.55 -6.49
C TRP A 95 -16.66 -21.80 -7.14
N LEU A 96 -15.64 -22.51 -7.62
CA LEU A 96 -14.52 -21.88 -8.32
C LEU A 96 -14.98 -21.20 -9.63
N ALA A 97 -15.87 -21.85 -10.39
CA ALA A 97 -16.44 -21.25 -11.60
C ALA A 97 -17.24 -19.97 -11.29
N TYR A 98 -17.98 -19.97 -10.17
CA TYR A 98 -18.67 -18.77 -9.70
C TYR A 98 -17.70 -17.66 -9.31
N ALA A 99 -16.66 -17.96 -8.53
CA ALA A 99 -15.62 -16.98 -8.18
C ALA A 99 -14.96 -16.36 -9.44
N ASP A 100 -14.65 -17.18 -10.44
CA ASP A 100 -14.11 -16.70 -11.72
C ASP A 100 -15.06 -15.75 -12.46
N SER A 101 -16.38 -16.02 -12.39
CA SER A 101 -17.40 -15.15 -13.00
C SER A 101 -17.48 -13.76 -12.37
N LEU A 102 -17.14 -13.63 -11.09
CA LEU A 102 -17.13 -12.36 -10.36
C LEU A 102 -15.89 -11.51 -10.67
N LEU A 103 -14.77 -12.14 -11.03
CA LEU A 103 -13.49 -11.45 -11.25
C LEU A 103 -13.33 -10.89 -12.66
N GLY A 104 -13.87 -11.58 -13.68
CA GLY A 104 -13.72 -11.17 -15.07
C GLY A 104 -12.26 -11.12 -15.56
N TRP A 105 -11.34 -11.83 -14.90
CA TRP A 105 -9.91 -11.82 -15.25
C TRP A 105 -9.66 -12.50 -16.60
N THR A 106 -8.77 -11.92 -17.41
CA THR A 106 -8.33 -12.51 -18.70
C THR A 106 -7.77 -13.93 -18.52
N ARG A 107 -7.02 -14.15 -17.43
CA ARG A 107 -6.60 -15.49 -17.00
C ARG A 107 -7.30 -15.83 -15.68
N PRO A 108 -8.37 -16.64 -15.72
CA PRO A 108 -9.16 -16.99 -14.54
C PRO A 108 -8.35 -17.84 -13.53
N LEU A 109 -8.80 -17.87 -12.27
CA LEU A 109 -8.22 -18.66 -11.19
C LEU A 109 -8.14 -20.15 -11.55
N ALA A 110 -9.16 -20.72 -12.21
CA ALA A 110 -9.10 -22.11 -12.66
C ALA A 110 -7.89 -22.41 -13.58
N LYS A 111 -7.39 -21.42 -14.34
CA LYS A 111 -6.19 -21.54 -15.18
C LYS A 111 -4.89 -21.19 -14.46
N ARG A 112 -4.97 -20.79 -13.19
CA ARG A 112 -3.87 -20.49 -12.27
C ARG A 112 -3.68 -21.58 -11.22
N ALA A 113 -4.58 -22.56 -11.18
CA ALA A 113 -4.54 -23.68 -10.24
C ALA A 113 -3.22 -24.46 -10.37
N LEU A 114 -2.55 -24.62 -9.23
CA LEU A 114 -1.32 -25.39 -9.10
C LEU A 114 -1.65 -26.88 -8.90
N PRO A 115 -0.84 -27.79 -9.46
CA PRO A 115 -1.05 -29.24 -9.30
C PRO A 115 -0.77 -29.74 -7.88
N ARG A 116 -0.10 -28.93 -7.05
CA ARG A 116 0.27 -29.24 -5.67
C ARG A 116 -0.14 -28.09 -4.76
N ILE A 117 -0.53 -28.44 -3.55
CA ILE A 117 -0.96 -27.54 -2.48
C ILE A 117 -0.18 -27.86 -1.21
N TRP A 118 -0.01 -26.89 -0.33
CA TRP A 118 0.49 -27.14 1.02
C TRP A 118 -0.39 -28.16 1.76
N HIS A 119 0.20 -28.99 2.61
CA HIS A 119 -0.51 -29.94 3.46
C HIS A 119 -0.26 -29.62 4.95
N PRO A 120 -1.30 -29.26 5.74
CA PRO A 120 -1.15 -28.78 7.11
C PRO A 120 -0.35 -29.71 8.04
N GLN A 121 -0.70 -30.99 8.08
CA GLN A 121 -0.11 -31.94 9.02
C GLN A 121 1.31 -32.39 8.63
N LYS A 122 1.56 -32.59 7.33
CA LYS A 122 2.86 -33.07 6.84
C LYS A 122 3.87 -31.95 6.62
N LYS A 123 3.40 -30.70 6.57
CA LYS A 123 4.23 -29.52 6.35
C LYS A 123 5.04 -29.57 5.04
N GLU A 124 4.42 -30.11 3.99
CA GLU A 124 5.01 -30.25 2.67
C GLU A 124 3.96 -29.96 1.58
N THR A 125 4.39 -29.72 0.32
CA THR A 125 3.44 -29.59 -0.79
C THR A 125 3.10 -30.96 -1.35
N LEU A 126 1.81 -31.27 -1.52
CA LEU A 126 1.28 -32.54 -2.03
C LEU A 126 0.27 -32.31 -3.16
N PRO A 127 -0.04 -33.32 -3.99
CA PRO A 127 -1.11 -33.21 -4.97
C PRO A 127 -2.42 -32.73 -4.34
N SER A 128 -3.12 -31.81 -5.02
CA SER A 128 -4.44 -31.32 -4.60
C SER A 128 -5.44 -32.46 -4.41
N ARG A 129 -6.24 -32.39 -3.35
CA ARG A 129 -7.33 -33.31 -3.00
C ARG A 129 -8.48 -32.55 -2.37
N ASP A 130 -9.65 -33.19 -2.31
CA ASP A 130 -10.83 -32.71 -1.56
C ASP A 130 -11.32 -31.31 -1.96
N GLY A 131 -11.11 -30.92 -3.22
CA GLY A 131 -11.51 -29.59 -3.73
C GLY A 131 -10.72 -28.42 -3.12
N VAL A 132 -9.56 -28.68 -2.51
CA VAL A 132 -8.66 -27.64 -2.04
C VAL A 132 -7.74 -27.20 -3.17
N TYR A 133 -7.65 -25.90 -3.41
CA TYR A 133 -6.87 -25.33 -4.50
C TYR A 133 -5.72 -24.47 -3.97
N ALA A 134 -4.64 -24.40 -4.74
CA ALA A 134 -3.66 -23.32 -4.66
C ALA A 134 -3.60 -22.63 -6.02
N PHE A 135 -3.55 -21.29 -6.05
CA PHE A 135 -3.52 -20.51 -7.28
C PHE A 135 -2.26 -19.65 -7.32
N ASP A 136 -1.48 -19.73 -8.39
CA ASP A 136 -0.36 -18.81 -8.59
C ASP A 136 -0.87 -17.41 -8.96
N VAL A 137 -0.52 -16.45 -8.10
CA VAL A 137 -0.87 -15.03 -8.25
C VAL A 137 0.37 -14.14 -8.27
N SER A 138 1.55 -14.71 -8.46
CA SER A 138 2.83 -13.99 -8.46
C SER A 138 2.90 -12.92 -9.56
N ASP A 139 2.27 -13.19 -10.71
CA ASP A 139 2.16 -12.32 -11.88
C ASP A 139 1.00 -11.32 -11.80
N VAL A 140 0.07 -11.46 -10.85
CA VAL A 140 -1.10 -10.59 -10.76
C VAL A 140 -0.66 -9.18 -10.41
N ARG A 141 -0.91 -8.24 -11.33
CA ARG A 141 -0.63 -6.82 -11.19
C ARG A 141 -1.82 -6.02 -11.68
N PRO A 142 -2.18 -4.91 -11.00
CA PRO A 142 -1.66 -4.48 -9.70
C PRO A 142 -2.05 -5.43 -8.54
N ARG A 143 -1.28 -5.46 -7.45
CA ARG A 143 -1.45 -6.49 -6.40
C ARG A 143 -2.75 -6.39 -5.61
N TYR A 144 -3.42 -5.24 -5.61
CA TYR A 144 -4.71 -5.10 -4.93
C TYR A 144 -5.81 -5.97 -5.55
N LEU A 145 -5.64 -6.42 -6.80
CA LEU A 145 -6.55 -7.39 -7.42
C LEU A 145 -6.54 -8.74 -6.69
N ILE A 146 -5.45 -9.08 -5.98
CA ILE A 146 -5.39 -10.30 -5.16
C ILE A 146 -6.45 -10.26 -4.05
N GLN A 147 -6.71 -9.11 -3.43
CA GLN A 147 -7.79 -8.98 -2.45
C GLN A 147 -9.16 -9.22 -3.08
N GLN A 148 -9.41 -8.75 -4.30
CA GLN A 148 -10.66 -9.05 -5.02
C GLN A 148 -10.83 -10.55 -5.26
N ALA A 149 -9.75 -11.28 -5.59
CA ALA A 149 -9.78 -12.73 -5.73
C ALA A 149 -10.06 -13.45 -4.40
N LEU A 150 -9.49 -12.99 -3.30
CA LEU A 150 -9.79 -13.52 -1.96
C LEU A 150 -11.27 -13.30 -1.61
N ASN A 151 -11.82 -12.11 -1.90
CA ASN A 151 -13.23 -11.80 -1.70
C ASN A 151 -14.15 -12.69 -2.55
N ALA A 152 -13.82 -12.88 -3.84
CA ALA A 152 -14.60 -13.73 -4.74
C ALA A 152 -14.62 -15.19 -4.30
N LEU A 153 -13.47 -15.73 -3.88
CA LEU A 153 -13.39 -17.08 -3.31
C LEU A 153 -14.16 -17.20 -2.00
N HIS A 154 -14.10 -16.17 -1.14
CA HIS A 154 -14.88 -16.13 0.09
C HIS A 154 -16.37 -16.27 -0.19
N VAL A 155 -16.95 -15.36 -0.98
CA VAL A 155 -18.41 -15.37 -1.24
C VAL A 155 -18.87 -16.61 -2.00
N ALA A 156 -17.96 -17.26 -2.74
CA ALA A 156 -18.23 -18.53 -3.40
C ALA A 156 -18.31 -19.73 -2.44
N GLY A 157 -17.55 -19.72 -1.34
CA GLY A 157 -17.58 -20.79 -0.33
C GLY A 157 -16.24 -21.32 0.11
N PHE A 158 -15.18 -20.52 0.01
CA PHE A 158 -13.84 -20.90 0.45
C PHE A 158 -13.33 -20.02 1.59
N ALA A 159 -12.61 -20.64 2.53
CA ALA A 159 -11.63 -19.92 3.34
C ALA A 159 -10.35 -19.74 2.51
N ALA A 160 -10.12 -18.52 2.01
CA ALA A 160 -9.00 -18.19 1.14
C ALA A 160 -7.88 -17.49 1.90
N TRP A 161 -6.66 -17.99 1.75
CA TRP A 161 -5.45 -17.52 2.43
C TRP A 161 -4.40 -17.09 1.41
N LEU A 162 -3.88 -15.88 1.54
CA LEU A 162 -2.67 -15.49 0.80
C LEU A 162 -1.44 -16.07 1.49
N ARG A 163 -0.53 -16.68 0.73
CA ARG A 163 0.66 -17.34 1.25
C ARG A 163 1.86 -17.14 0.33
N ARG A 164 3.07 -17.23 0.88
CA ARG A 164 4.30 -17.47 0.11
C ARG A 164 4.62 -18.95 0.02
N ASP A 165 5.01 -19.42 -1.15
CA ASP A 165 5.53 -20.78 -1.29
C ASP A 165 6.97 -20.89 -0.75
N SER A 166 7.60 -22.07 -0.88
CA SER A 166 8.98 -22.28 -0.44
C SER A 166 10.01 -21.46 -1.22
N GLN A 167 9.65 -20.92 -2.39
CA GLN A 167 10.51 -20.09 -3.24
C GLN A 167 10.21 -18.59 -3.08
N GLY A 168 9.21 -18.23 -2.26
CA GLY A 168 8.78 -16.85 -2.03
C GLY A 168 7.74 -16.33 -3.04
N ALA A 169 7.29 -17.16 -3.98
CA ALA A 169 6.21 -16.85 -4.92
C ALA A 169 4.88 -16.74 -4.18
N LEU A 170 3.98 -15.87 -4.67
CA LEU A 170 2.67 -15.66 -4.06
C LEU A 170 1.65 -16.66 -4.59
N GLU A 171 0.93 -17.27 -3.68
CA GLU A 171 -0.19 -18.16 -3.99
C GLU A 171 -1.40 -17.90 -3.09
N ILE A 172 -2.60 -18.10 -3.62
CA ILE A 172 -3.83 -18.16 -2.82
C ILE A 172 -4.12 -19.63 -2.54
N LEU A 173 -4.14 -20.03 -1.27
CA LEU A 173 -4.62 -21.32 -0.80
C LEU A 173 -6.12 -21.20 -0.47
N SER A 174 -6.95 -22.01 -1.13
CA SER A 174 -8.40 -21.94 -1.04
C SER A 174 -8.97 -23.25 -0.52
N VAL A 175 -9.48 -23.23 0.72
CA VAL A 175 -10.05 -24.40 1.40
C VAL A 175 -11.58 -24.32 1.35
N PRO A 176 -12.30 -25.28 0.75
CA PRO A 176 -13.74 -25.21 0.64
C PRO A 176 -14.39 -25.38 2.01
N LEU A 177 -15.47 -24.65 2.27
CA LEU A 177 -16.23 -24.70 3.52
C LEU A 177 -17.23 -25.87 3.49
N THR A 178 -16.74 -27.07 3.82
CA THR A 178 -17.54 -28.30 3.81
C THR A 178 -17.37 -29.08 5.11
N PRO A 179 -18.33 -29.95 5.49
CA PRO A 179 -18.16 -30.82 6.65
C PRO A 179 -16.90 -31.72 6.56
N GLN A 180 -16.56 -32.15 5.34
CA GLN A 180 -15.39 -33.01 5.11
C GLN A 180 -14.07 -32.29 5.39
N THR A 181 -13.92 -31.05 4.92
CA THR A 181 -12.70 -30.26 5.18
C THR A 181 -12.62 -29.79 6.62
N LEU A 182 -13.75 -29.42 7.24
CA LEU A 182 -13.83 -29.03 8.65
C LEU A 182 -13.46 -30.18 9.60
N GLY A 183 -13.94 -31.40 9.33
CA GLY A 183 -13.59 -32.59 10.10
C GLY A 183 -12.25 -33.23 9.73
N GLY A 184 -11.58 -32.73 8.69
CA GLY A 184 -10.36 -33.29 8.13
C GLY A 184 -9.07 -32.59 8.57
N VAL A 185 -8.02 -32.76 7.78
CA VAL A 185 -6.69 -32.16 8.03
C VAL A 185 -6.68 -30.63 7.93
N TRP A 186 -7.75 -30.04 7.41
CA TRP A 186 -7.93 -28.61 7.18
C TRP A 186 -8.75 -27.90 8.25
N GLY A 187 -9.28 -28.62 9.25
CA GLY A 187 -10.14 -28.06 10.28
C GLY A 187 -9.51 -26.87 11.02
N GLU A 188 -8.20 -26.94 11.31
CA GLU A 188 -7.47 -25.83 11.93
C GLU A 188 -7.43 -24.58 11.06
N TYR A 189 -7.26 -24.72 9.74
CA TYR A 189 -7.29 -23.58 8.81
C TYR A 189 -8.68 -22.94 8.81
N LEU A 190 -9.74 -23.74 8.80
CA LEU A 190 -11.11 -23.19 8.82
C LEU A 190 -11.42 -22.49 10.15
N GLN A 191 -11.02 -23.08 11.28
CA GLN A 191 -11.20 -22.46 12.60
C GLN A 191 -10.38 -21.17 12.74
N ALA A 192 -9.12 -21.19 12.32
CA ALA A 192 -8.25 -20.02 12.35
C ALA A 192 -8.73 -18.92 11.38
N TYR A 193 -9.46 -19.26 10.31
CA TYR A 193 -10.01 -18.25 9.40
C TYR A 193 -10.99 -17.33 10.14
N TRP A 194 -11.85 -17.91 10.97
CA TRP A 194 -12.92 -17.21 11.68
C TRP A 194 -12.55 -16.71 13.08
N LEU A 195 -11.38 -17.06 13.61
CA LEU A 195 -11.00 -16.73 14.99
C LEU A 195 -10.79 -15.23 15.20
N SER A 196 -10.04 -14.57 14.32
CA SER A 196 -9.87 -13.12 14.30
C SER A 196 -9.44 -12.63 12.92
N PRO A 197 -9.48 -11.30 12.68
CA PRO A 197 -9.03 -10.73 11.41
C PRO A 197 -7.54 -11.01 11.13
N VAL A 198 -6.72 -11.09 12.18
CA VAL A 198 -5.25 -11.29 12.08
C VAL A 198 -4.80 -12.72 12.39
N SER A 199 -5.73 -13.63 12.72
CA SER A 199 -5.36 -15.01 13.05
C SER A 199 -4.88 -15.78 11.83
N SER A 200 -3.83 -16.57 12.05
CA SER A 200 -3.33 -17.59 11.13
C SER A 200 -3.35 -18.97 11.82
N PRO A 201 -3.45 -20.07 11.05
CA PRO A 201 -3.27 -21.42 11.57
C PRO A 201 -1.87 -21.60 12.17
N SER A 202 -1.76 -22.42 13.20
CA SER A 202 -0.52 -22.61 13.95
C SER A 202 0.55 -23.26 13.07
N GLY A 203 1.75 -22.69 13.09
CA GLY A 203 2.92 -23.25 12.42
C GLY A 203 2.97 -23.08 10.90
N ASP A 204 2.11 -22.23 10.32
CA ASP A 204 2.25 -21.75 8.94
C ASP A 204 2.57 -20.26 8.89
N GLU A 205 3.86 -19.95 9.12
CA GLU A 205 4.41 -18.59 9.10
C GLU A 205 4.44 -17.96 7.70
N ARG A 206 4.08 -18.72 6.65
CA ARG A 206 4.10 -18.23 5.27
C ARG A 206 2.80 -17.54 4.87
N ILE A 207 1.76 -17.61 5.70
CA ILE A 207 0.52 -16.89 5.48
C ILE A 207 0.76 -15.40 5.63
N ILE A 208 0.31 -14.65 4.63
CA ILE A 208 0.33 -13.19 4.64
C ILE A 208 -1.03 -12.72 5.17
N PRO A 209 -1.05 -11.86 6.20
CA PRO A 209 -2.29 -11.25 6.68
C PRO A 209 -2.99 -10.50 5.55
N THR A 210 -4.29 -10.73 5.41
CA THR A 210 -5.17 -10.07 4.43
C THR A 210 -6.52 -9.78 5.10
N MET A 211 -7.30 -8.87 4.52
CA MET A 211 -8.65 -8.62 5.04
C MET A 211 -9.51 -9.87 4.80
N LYS A 212 -10.22 -10.29 5.85
CA LYS A 212 -11.23 -11.34 5.81
C LYS A 212 -12.60 -10.70 5.81
N LEU A 213 -13.54 -11.30 5.10
CA LEU A 213 -14.91 -10.84 5.06
C LEU A 213 -15.73 -11.50 6.16
N THR A 214 -16.80 -10.82 6.56
CA THR A 214 -17.86 -11.39 7.38
C THR A 214 -18.58 -12.52 6.63
N PRO A 215 -19.07 -13.57 7.32
CA PRO A 215 -19.57 -14.75 6.64
C PRO A 215 -20.86 -14.49 5.84
N CYS A 216 -21.03 -15.20 4.73
CA CYS A 216 -22.36 -15.34 4.12
C CYS A 216 -23.31 -16.10 5.08
N ARG A 217 -24.60 -15.80 5.01
CA ARG A 217 -25.71 -16.43 5.75
C ARG A 217 -25.61 -17.94 5.71
N TRP A 218 -25.48 -18.51 4.50
CA TRP A 218 -25.45 -19.95 4.32
C TRP A 218 -24.28 -20.61 5.07
N MET A 219 -23.14 -19.91 5.23
CA MET A 219 -21.99 -20.41 5.99
C MET A 219 -22.32 -20.49 7.48
N THR A 220 -23.07 -19.52 7.99
CA THR A 220 -23.52 -19.52 9.39
C THR A 220 -24.62 -20.55 9.64
N GLU A 221 -25.61 -20.65 8.75
CA GLU A 221 -26.73 -21.61 8.85
C GLU A 221 -26.26 -23.07 8.74
N SER A 222 -25.21 -23.33 7.95
CA SER A 222 -24.61 -24.66 7.82
C SER A 222 -23.60 -25.00 8.93
N GLY A 223 -23.34 -24.08 9.86
CA GLY A 223 -22.37 -24.26 10.94
C GLY A 223 -20.90 -24.22 10.49
N MET A 224 -20.62 -23.70 9.29
CA MET A 224 -19.26 -23.54 8.76
C MET A 224 -18.55 -22.27 9.24
N ALA A 225 -19.30 -21.29 9.74
CA ALA A 225 -18.80 -20.00 10.18
C ALA A 225 -19.57 -19.49 11.42
N PRO A 226 -18.98 -18.64 12.27
CA PRO A 226 -19.67 -18.03 13.40
C PRO A 226 -20.69 -16.99 12.91
N ASN A 227 -21.75 -16.75 13.68
CA ASN A 227 -22.64 -15.64 13.43
C ASN A 227 -22.09 -14.36 14.08
N VAL A 228 -21.52 -13.46 13.27
CA VAL A 228 -20.93 -12.19 13.70
C VAL A 228 -21.54 -11.00 12.95
N PRO A 229 -21.63 -9.80 13.55
CA PRO A 229 -22.10 -8.60 12.85
C PRO A 229 -21.24 -8.24 11.64
N ALA A 230 -21.82 -7.56 10.64
CA ALA A 230 -21.09 -7.08 9.48
C ALA A 230 -19.99 -6.09 9.89
N GLY A 231 -18.83 -6.11 9.22
CA GLY A 231 -17.68 -5.25 9.54
C GLY A 231 -16.75 -5.80 10.63
N THR A 232 -17.17 -6.83 11.39
CA THR A 232 -16.36 -7.40 12.48
C THR A 232 -15.08 -8.05 11.97
N MET A 233 -15.16 -8.83 10.90
CA MET A 233 -14.00 -9.55 10.35
C MET A 233 -13.08 -8.62 9.56
N GLU A 234 -13.65 -7.58 8.97
CA GLU A 234 -12.94 -6.56 8.21
C GLU A 234 -12.25 -5.52 9.10
N GLN A 235 -12.55 -5.49 10.41
CA GLN A 235 -12.17 -4.41 11.34
C GLN A 235 -12.62 -3.04 10.80
N ALA A 236 -13.88 -2.96 10.38
CA ALA A 236 -14.40 -1.76 9.74
C ALA A 236 -14.50 -0.59 10.74
N HIS A 237 -13.68 0.43 10.50
CA HIS A 237 -13.66 1.72 11.20
C HIS A 237 -13.81 2.83 10.15
N TRP A 238 -14.66 3.82 10.40
CA TRP A 238 -14.98 4.88 9.42
C TRP A 238 -14.72 6.29 9.94
N GLU A 239 -14.08 6.38 11.10
CA GLU A 239 -13.56 7.62 11.67
C GLU A 239 -12.56 8.26 10.71
N LEU A 240 -12.49 9.59 10.74
CA LEU A 240 -11.50 10.32 9.97
C LEU A 240 -10.09 10.04 10.53
N PRO A 241 -9.09 9.77 9.67
CA PRO A 241 -7.70 9.69 10.10
C PRO A 241 -7.22 10.96 10.80
N ASP A 242 -6.56 10.81 11.95
CA ASP A 242 -5.79 11.89 12.57
C ASP A 242 -4.30 11.74 12.24
N TRP A 243 -3.91 12.33 11.11
CA TRP A 243 -2.51 12.30 10.66
C TRP A 243 -1.58 13.09 11.58
N ALA A 244 -2.08 14.11 12.28
CA ALA A 244 -1.26 14.91 13.19
C ALA A 244 -0.90 14.11 14.44
N GLU A 245 -1.89 13.42 15.02
CA GLU A 245 -1.68 12.51 16.15
C GLU A 245 -0.70 11.39 15.78
N ALA A 246 -0.93 10.70 14.65
CA ALA A 246 -0.04 9.65 14.17
C ALA A 246 1.39 10.17 13.92
N ALA A 247 1.53 11.37 13.35
CA ALA A 247 2.82 11.96 13.04
C ALA A 247 3.65 12.34 14.28
N ASN A 248 3.02 12.63 15.41
CA ASN A 248 3.72 12.99 16.65
C ASN A 248 4.65 11.87 17.14
N ALA A 249 4.33 10.61 16.85
CA ALA A 249 5.16 9.46 17.21
C ALA A 249 6.54 9.45 16.53
N TYR A 250 6.73 10.26 15.49
CA TYR A 250 7.93 10.30 14.65
C TYR A 250 8.82 11.53 14.89
N LEU A 251 8.42 12.47 15.75
CA LEU A 251 9.22 13.66 16.02
C LEU A 251 10.58 13.29 16.62
N ALA A 252 11.62 13.97 16.14
CA ALA A 252 12.99 13.77 16.57
C ALA A 252 13.76 15.09 16.48
N GLU A 253 14.30 15.55 17.60
CA GLU A 253 14.98 16.85 17.71
C GLU A 253 16.48 16.75 17.37
N THR A 254 17.08 15.57 17.54
CA THR A 254 18.51 15.34 17.30
C THR A 254 18.75 14.33 16.18
N SER A 255 19.95 14.37 15.59
CA SER A 255 20.36 13.41 14.58
C SER A 255 20.26 11.97 15.08
N GLU A 256 20.68 11.72 16.32
CA GLU A 256 20.61 10.40 16.94
C GLU A 256 19.16 9.89 17.06
N GLN A 257 18.24 10.75 17.52
CA GLN A 257 16.82 10.42 17.58
C GLN A 257 16.25 10.16 16.19
N ALA A 258 16.64 10.95 15.19
CA ALA A 258 16.19 10.77 13.81
C ALA A 258 16.66 9.42 13.24
N TYR A 259 17.89 8.99 13.52
CA TYR A 259 18.37 7.65 13.16
C TYR A 259 17.59 6.54 13.87
N ARG A 260 17.28 6.69 15.17
CA ARG A 260 16.43 5.72 15.87
C ARG A 260 15.05 5.60 15.23
N VAL A 261 14.45 6.72 14.79
CA VAL A 261 13.17 6.68 14.05
C VAL A 261 13.34 5.97 12.72
N ALA A 262 14.41 6.24 11.96
CA ALA A 262 14.67 5.56 10.70
C ALA A 262 14.80 4.04 10.88
N PHE A 263 15.58 3.59 11.85
CA PHE A 263 15.75 2.16 12.18
C PHE A 263 14.46 1.53 12.72
N ARG A 264 13.59 2.30 13.38
CA ARG A 264 12.27 1.82 13.80
C ARG A 264 11.34 1.61 12.60
N ILE A 265 11.40 2.48 11.59
CA ILE A 265 10.61 2.34 10.35
C ILE A 265 11.06 1.10 9.55
N ASN A 266 12.37 0.82 9.51
CA ASN A 266 12.94 -0.44 9.01
C ASN A 266 12.45 -0.87 7.61
N TRP A 267 12.59 0.01 6.61
CA TRP A 267 12.01 -0.22 5.27
C TRP A 267 12.85 -1.12 4.35
N LEU A 268 14.12 -1.36 4.65
CA LEU A 268 15.02 -2.28 3.94
C LEU A 268 15.34 -3.52 4.76
N GLY A 269 15.30 -3.44 6.09
CA GLY A 269 15.66 -4.55 6.97
C GLY A 269 17.16 -4.68 7.22
N ASP A 270 17.98 -3.78 6.67
CA ASP A 270 19.44 -3.87 6.70
C ASP A 270 20.11 -2.84 7.63
N GLY A 271 19.43 -1.78 8.04
CA GLY A 271 19.95 -0.69 8.89
C GLY A 271 21.09 0.15 8.27
N GLU A 272 21.85 -0.39 7.32
CA GLU A 272 22.99 0.28 6.70
C GLU A 272 22.56 1.36 5.69
N ASN A 273 21.49 1.10 4.95
CA ASN A 273 20.98 2.00 3.91
C ASN A 273 19.79 2.83 4.38
N GLU A 274 19.41 2.66 5.65
CA GLU A 274 18.30 3.33 6.30
C GLU A 274 18.81 4.51 7.11
N GLY A 275 18.37 5.71 6.74
CA GLY A 275 18.73 6.88 7.52
C GLY A 275 17.85 8.09 7.23
N PRO A 276 17.96 9.13 8.07
CA PRO A 276 17.12 10.33 7.97
C PRO A 276 17.22 11.06 6.63
N ARG A 277 18.29 10.84 5.86
CA ARG A 277 18.49 11.44 4.53
C ARG A 277 17.55 10.84 3.47
N THR A 278 17.13 9.58 3.60
CA THR A 278 16.42 8.83 2.55
C THR A 278 15.02 8.37 2.98
N MET A 279 14.53 8.83 4.13
CA MET A 279 13.30 8.33 4.74
C MET A 279 12.02 9.12 4.40
N CYS A 280 12.05 10.18 3.59
CA CYS A 280 10.87 11.03 3.37
C CYS A 280 9.63 10.24 2.90
N GLY A 281 9.81 9.32 1.95
CA GLY A 281 8.77 8.40 1.50
C GLY A 281 8.38 7.36 2.56
N PRO A 282 9.32 6.57 3.10
CA PRO A 282 9.06 5.65 4.22
C PRO A 282 8.34 6.29 5.42
N LEU A 283 8.72 7.50 5.82
CA LEU A 283 8.08 8.27 6.88
C LEU A 283 6.64 8.64 6.53
N ALA A 284 6.39 9.15 5.32
CA ALA A 284 5.03 9.43 4.87
C ALA A 284 4.15 8.17 4.83
N TRP A 285 4.70 7.04 4.37
CA TRP A 285 4.01 5.74 4.41
C TRP A 285 3.65 5.35 5.84
N SER A 286 4.60 5.47 6.77
CA SER A 286 4.39 5.08 8.17
C SER A 286 3.34 5.92 8.86
N ILE A 287 3.32 7.24 8.63
CA ILE A 287 2.27 8.10 9.18
C ILE A 287 0.89 7.75 8.58
N LEU A 288 0.82 7.50 7.27
CA LEU A 288 -0.44 7.06 6.63
C LEU A 288 -0.93 5.71 7.16
N TYR A 289 -0.01 4.77 7.41
CA TYR A 289 -0.31 3.46 7.97
C TYR A 289 -0.86 3.57 9.39
N ASP A 290 -0.17 4.29 10.27
CA ASP A 290 -0.56 4.46 11.67
C ASP A 290 -1.88 5.25 11.80
N ALA A 291 -2.13 6.19 10.90
CA ALA A 291 -3.39 6.91 10.79
C ALA A 291 -4.50 6.08 10.09
N GLN A 292 -4.27 4.80 9.78
CA GLN A 292 -5.23 3.90 9.14
C GLN A 292 -5.82 4.45 7.82
N SER A 293 -4.99 5.13 7.02
CA SER A 293 -5.44 5.85 5.83
C SER A 293 -5.39 5.05 4.53
N PHE A 294 -4.81 3.85 4.53
CA PHE A 294 -4.75 3.02 3.34
C PHE A 294 -6.07 2.30 3.08
N PRO A 295 -6.38 1.97 1.81
CA PRO A 295 -7.54 1.15 1.50
C PRO A 295 -7.50 -0.19 2.25
N PRO A 296 -8.65 -0.70 2.71
CA PRO A 296 -8.73 -1.99 3.37
C PRO A 296 -8.25 -3.14 2.48
N GLY A 297 -7.61 -4.13 3.10
CA GLY A 297 -7.15 -5.36 2.45
C GLY A 297 -5.70 -5.31 1.94
N TYR A 298 -5.41 -6.23 1.03
CA TYR A 298 -4.07 -6.45 0.50
C TYR A 298 -3.81 -5.64 -0.76
N GLY A 299 -2.61 -5.10 -0.88
CA GLY A 299 -2.13 -4.39 -2.06
C GLY A 299 -0.61 -4.26 -2.04
N GLU A 300 -0.01 -3.55 -3.01
CA GLU A 300 1.45 -3.35 -2.93
C GLU A 300 1.84 -2.52 -1.70
N TRP A 301 0.96 -1.63 -1.20
CA TRP A 301 1.19 -0.84 0.01
C TRP A 301 1.36 -1.68 1.28
N SER A 302 0.83 -2.91 1.33
CA SER A 302 0.97 -3.79 2.50
C SER A 302 2.33 -4.48 2.58
N GLU A 303 3.22 -4.32 1.60
CA GLU A 303 4.61 -4.79 1.66
C GLU A 303 5.52 -3.84 2.49
N GLY A 304 4.94 -2.83 3.13
CA GLY A 304 5.60 -1.97 4.10
C GLY A 304 6.16 -0.66 3.51
N PRO A 305 6.90 0.11 4.34
CA PRO A 305 7.37 1.46 4.00
C PRO A 305 8.34 1.50 2.81
N LYS A 306 8.93 0.35 2.44
CA LYS A 306 9.78 0.19 1.25
C LYS A 306 9.08 0.62 -0.03
N THR A 307 7.76 0.48 -0.07
CA THR A 307 6.94 0.75 -1.25
C THR A 307 6.95 2.23 -1.62
N PHE A 308 7.22 3.10 -0.65
CA PHE A 308 7.39 4.55 -0.82
C PHE A 308 8.87 4.96 -0.86
N TRP A 309 9.81 4.03 -0.80
CA TRP A 309 11.23 4.35 -0.86
C TRP A 309 11.69 4.60 -2.30
N LEU A 310 12.38 5.73 -2.52
CA LEU A 310 12.84 6.21 -3.82
C LEU A 310 11.73 6.18 -4.91
N PRO A 311 10.54 6.76 -4.65
CA PRO A 311 9.48 6.76 -5.64
C PRO A 311 9.86 7.64 -6.83
N LYS A 312 9.31 7.32 -8.01
CA LYS A 312 9.50 8.11 -9.23
C LYS A 312 8.20 8.14 -10.05
N PRO A 313 7.18 8.93 -9.65
CA PRO A 313 5.86 8.90 -10.28
C PRO A 313 5.90 9.09 -11.80
N SER A 314 6.77 9.97 -12.29
CA SER A 314 6.93 10.25 -13.72
C SER A 314 7.57 9.12 -14.53
N VAL A 315 8.20 8.14 -13.87
CA VAL A 315 8.91 7.02 -14.50
C VAL A 315 8.16 5.71 -14.32
N ASN A 316 7.71 5.43 -13.10
CA ASN A 316 7.12 4.13 -12.75
C ASN A 316 5.72 4.24 -12.12
N GLY A 317 5.14 5.44 -12.04
CA GLY A 317 3.84 5.68 -11.43
C GLY A 317 3.81 5.59 -9.90
N ARG A 318 4.90 5.19 -9.24
CA ARG A 318 4.95 5.01 -7.78
C ARG A 318 5.19 6.33 -7.04
N PRO A 319 4.55 6.54 -5.87
CA PRO A 319 3.78 5.53 -5.14
C PRO A 319 2.29 5.46 -5.52
N TRP A 320 1.81 6.30 -6.44
CA TRP A 320 0.38 6.40 -6.75
C TRP A 320 -0.20 5.13 -7.38
N SER A 321 0.57 4.48 -8.25
CA SER A 321 0.19 3.24 -8.93
C SER A 321 0.02 2.04 -7.99
N LEU A 322 0.42 2.17 -6.72
CA LEU A 322 0.27 1.11 -5.72
C LEU A 322 -1.21 0.94 -5.33
N PHE A 323 -2.02 1.99 -5.47
CA PHE A 323 -3.41 2.03 -5.06
C PHE A 323 -4.36 1.88 -6.27
N PRO A 324 -5.60 1.44 -6.05
CA PRO A 324 -6.61 1.44 -7.10
C PRO A 324 -6.89 2.87 -7.59
N SER A 325 -6.83 3.10 -8.90
CA SER A 325 -6.86 4.45 -9.49
C SER A 325 -8.14 5.25 -9.22
N GLU A 326 -9.22 4.55 -8.93
CA GLU A 326 -10.53 5.08 -8.55
C GLU A 326 -10.57 5.57 -7.10
N THR A 327 -9.61 5.19 -6.25
CA THR A 327 -9.59 5.60 -4.83
C THR A 327 -8.94 6.95 -4.61
N TYR A 328 -8.23 7.51 -5.60
CA TYR A 328 -7.52 8.77 -5.46
C TYR A 328 -7.66 9.72 -6.66
N LEU A 329 -7.18 10.94 -6.43
CA LEU A 329 -6.93 11.97 -7.42
C LEU A 329 -5.45 12.34 -7.35
N VAL A 330 -4.75 12.32 -8.49
CA VAL A 330 -3.42 12.93 -8.62
C VAL A 330 -3.52 14.15 -9.52
N ARG A 331 -2.93 15.27 -9.11
CA ARG A 331 -2.74 16.46 -9.95
C ARG A 331 -1.28 16.83 -10.03
N ARG A 332 -0.80 17.02 -11.26
CA ARG A 332 0.56 17.48 -11.55
C ARG A 332 0.56 18.96 -11.83
N PHE A 333 1.49 19.67 -11.19
CA PHE A 333 1.78 21.08 -11.42
C PHE A 333 3.23 21.21 -11.87
N ASN A 334 3.46 21.81 -13.04
CA ASN A 334 4.81 22.04 -13.55
C ASN A 334 5.44 23.33 -12.98
N GLU A 335 4.63 24.19 -12.35
CA GLU A 335 5.13 25.37 -11.66
C GLU A 335 5.87 24.97 -10.36
N PRO A 336 7.03 25.58 -10.06
CA PRO A 336 7.72 25.37 -8.79
C PRO A 336 6.80 25.52 -7.58
N ALA A 337 6.85 24.56 -6.64
CA ALA A 337 6.01 24.58 -5.45
C ALA A 337 6.23 25.86 -4.60
N GLY A 338 7.44 26.43 -4.62
CA GLY A 338 7.76 27.66 -3.90
C GLY A 338 7.16 28.94 -4.49
N THR A 339 6.70 28.93 -5.75
CA THR A 339 6.01 30.07 -6.37
C THR A 339 4.54 29.81 -6.64
N PHE A 340 4.12 28.55 -6.66
CA PHE A 340 2.74 28.16 -6.92
C PHE A 340 1.72 28.86 -6.01
N ASP A 341 0.61 29.29 -6.59
CA ASP A 341 -0.50 29.90 -5.87
C ASP A 341 -1.46 28.83 -5.32
N PHE A 342 -1.21 28.42 -4.06
CA PHE A 342 -2.04 27.44 -3.37
C PHE A 342 -3.48 27.91 -3.08
N SER A 343 -3.83 29.18 -3.30
CA SER A 343 -5.24 29.59 -3.21
C SER A 343 -6.10 28.98 -4.33
N GLN A 344 -5.49 28.64 -5.47
CA GLN A 344 -6.16 27.99 -6.60
C GLN A 344 -6.40 26.51 -6.35
N PHE A 345 -5.56 25.90 -5.52
CA PHE A 345 -5.67 24.49 -5.14
C PHE A 345 -5.11 24.31 -3.72
N PRO A 346 -5.92 24.60 -2.68
CA PRO A 346 -5.45 24.53 -1.31
C PRO A 346 -5.19 23.07 -0.93
N LEU A 347 -4.04 22.86 -0.29
CA LEU A 347 -3.72 21.58 0.32
C LEU A 347 -4.59 21.35 1.55
N ALA A 348 -4.95 20.09 1.78
CA ALA A 348 -5.74 19.63 2.90
C ALA A 348 -4.97 18.52 3.65
N ALA A 349 -5.30 18.34 4.93
CA ALA A 349 -4.83 17.20 5.70
C ALA A 349 -5.12 15.87 4.95
N GLY A 350 -4.12 15.00 4.90
CA GLY A 350 -4.11 13.75 4.16
C GLY A 350 -3.56 13.84 2.73
N ASP A 351 -3.31 15.05 2.20
CA ASP A 351 -2.66 15.20 0.90
C ASP A 351 -1.21 14.74 0.97
N VAL A 352 -0.75 14.01 -0.05
CA VAL A 352 0.65 13.62 -0.20
C VAL A 352 1.24 14.37 -1.39
N LEU A 353 2.34 15.07 -1.15
CA LEU A 353 3.11 15.76 -2.17
C LEU A 353 4.30 14.91 -2.60
N TYR A 354 4.52 14.84 -3.91
CA TYR A 354 5.82 14.51 -4.48
C TYR A 354 6.41 15.77 -5.10
N LEU A 355 7.48 16.28 -4.50
CA LEU A 355 8.17 17.50 -4.91
C LEU A 355 9.33 17.12 -5.83
N TYR A 356 9.34 17.62 -7.06
CA TYR A 356 10.42 17.32 -8.01
C TYR A 356 11.62 18.24 -7.80
N GLY A 357 12.80 17.65 -7.65
CA GLY A 357 14.08 18.34 -7.75
C GLY A 357 14.39 18.78 -9.19
N LYS A 358 15.38 19.67 -9.36
CA LYS A 358 15.91 20.05 -10.68
C LYS A 358 17.36 20.50 -10.56
N GLY A 359 18.31 19.77 -11.16
CA GLY A 359 19.73 20.16 -11.36
C GLY A 359 20.57 20.41 -10.09
N ASP A 360 20.05 21.19 -9.14
CA ASP A 360 20.64 21.61 -7.87
C ASP A 360 19.74 21.24 -6.67
N GLY A 361 18.85 20.26 -6.81
CA GLY A 361 17.88 19.87 -5.79
C GLY A 361 17.57 18.36 -5.78
N PHE A 362 16.73 17.94 -4.84
CA PHE A 362 16.34 16.55 -4.62
C PHE A 362 14.82 16.35 -4.72
N ASP A 363 14.40 15.12 -5.02
CA ASP A 363 13.00 14.73 -4.98
C ASP A 363 12.59 14.46 -3.52
N HIS A 364 11.40 14.91 -3.12
CA HIS A 364 10.94 14.79 -1.74
C HIS A 364 9.48 14.34 -1.66
N VAL A 365 9.14 13.56 -0.64
CA VAL A 365 7.76 13.20 -0.32
C VAL A 365 7.37 13.89 0.98
N ALA A 366 6.22 14.56 1.00
CA ALA A 366 5.70 15.22 2.18
C ALA A 366 4.20 14.89 2.34
N LEU A 367 3.80 14.49 3.55
CA LEU A 367 2.39 14.34 3.92
C LEU A 367 1.92 15.63 4.60
N VAL A 368 0.77 16.15 4.17
CA VAL A 368 0.08 17.22 4.89
C VAL A 368 -0.62 16.60 6.09
N THR A 369 -0.13 16.88 7.29
CA THR A 369 -0.63 16.28 8.53
C THR A 369 -1.84 17.04 9.06
N GLU A 370 -1.83 18.38 8.97
CA GLU A 370 -2.95 19.21 9.41
C GLU A 370 -2.95 20.61 8.76
N VAL A 371 -4.09 21.30 8.89
CA VAL A 371 -4.26 22.72 8.57
C VAL A 371 -4.89 23.40 9.78
N ASP A 372 -4.25 24.45 10.32
CA ASP A 372 -4.77 25.17 11.48
C ASP A 372 -5.71 26.33 11.09
N GLU A 373 -6.39 26.89 12.09
CA GLU A 373 -7.31 28.03 11.93
C GLU A 373 -6.61 29.32 11.46
N GLN A 374 -5.29 29.42 11.63
CA GLN A 374 -4.48 30.55 11.16
C GLN A 374 -4.02 30.36 9.70
N GLY A 375 -4.48 29.29 9.04
CA GLY A 375 -4.17 28.98 7.65
C GLY A 375 -2.78 28.38 7.44
N ASN A 376 -2.08 27.96 8.50
CA ASN A 376 -0.83 27.23 8.34
C ASN A 376 -1.13 25.79 7.92
N VAL A 377 -0.46 25.35 6.86
CA VAL A 377 -0.48 23.96 6.40
C VAL A 377 0.78 23.28 6.88
N TYR A 378 0.65 22.17 7.60
CA TYR A 378 1.77 21.50 8.24
C TYR A 378 2.13 20.17 7.60
N SER A 379 3.39 19.78 7.81
CA SER A 379 3.90 18.45 7.57
C SER A 379 4.87 18.06 8.68
N VAL A 380 4.85 16.81 9.10
CA VAL A 380 5.97 16.21 9.84
C VAL A 380 6.91 15.56 8.83
N THR A 381 8.10 16.12 8.68
CA THR A 381 9.06 15.70 7.64
C THR A 381 10.48 15.61 8.20
N ASN A 382 11.28 14.75 7.60
CA ASN A 382 12.72 14.75 7.83
C ASN A 382 13.35 16.03 7.26
N ARG A 383 14.27 16.60 8.02
CA ARG A 383 15.04 17.77 7.65
C ARG A 383 16.53 17.44 7.71
N VAL A 384 17.25 17.91 6.70
CA VAL A 384 18.68 17.67 6.53
C VAL A 384 19.37 19.01 6.43
N TRP A 385 20.41 19.21 7.21
CA TRP A 385 21.35 20.31 7.02
C TRP A 385 22.72 19.73 6.76
N VAL A 386 23.46 20.33 5.85
CA VAL A 386 24.81 19.94 5.45
C VAL A 386 25.84 20.89 6.06
N GLU A 387 25.51 22.17 6.18
CA GLU A 387 26.40 23.19 6.75
C GLU A 387 25.77 23.91 7.96
N PRO A 388 26.58 24.32 8.95
CA PRO A 388 28.03 24.10 9.08
C PRO A 388 28.40 22.65 9.45
N GLU A 389 27.42 21.83 9.86
CA GLU A 389 27.58 20.42 10.20
C GLU A 389 26.41 19.60 9.69
N LEU A 390 26.68 18.32 9.39
CA LEU A 390 25.63 17.39 8.99
C LEU A 390 24.73 17.08 10.20
N ARG A 391 23.50 17.55 10.15
CA ARG A 391 22.49 17.29 11.18
C ARG A 391 21.15 16.90 10.58
N PHE A 392 20.38 16.15 11.36
CA PHE A 392 19.06 15.66 10.99
C PHE A 392 18.06 15.91 12.10
N ALA A 393 16.82 16.15 11.71
CA ALA A 393 15.69 16.20 12.63
C ALA A 393 14.42 15.73 11.90
N ILE A 394 13.40 15.35 12.65
CA ILE A 394 12.05 15.10 12.15
C ILE A 394 11.15 16.09 12.88
N GLN A 395 10.64 17.05 12.14
CA GLN A 395 9.99 18.21 12.74
C GLN A 395 8.64 18.45 12.10
N ARG A 396 7.72 18.96 12.91
CA ARG A 396 6.49 19.60 12.46
C ARG A 396 6.82 20.95 11.86
N MET A 397 6.58 21.10 10.56
CA MET A 397 6.97 22.28 9.79
C MET A 397 5.75 22.87 9.09
N VAL A 398 5.67 24.20 9.05
CA VAL A 398 4.73 24.90 8.17
C VAL A 398 5.24 24.77 6.74
N LEU A 399 4.50 24.06 5.87
CA LEU A 399 4.75 23.99 4.44
C LEU A 399 4.58 25.36 3.79
N TYR A 400 3.41 25.96 4.01
CA TYR A 400 3.05 27.33 3.63
C TYR A 400 1.92 27.85 4.52
N ASN A 401 1.69 29.15 4.51
CA ASN A 401 0.50 29.76 5.11
C ASN A 401 -0.44 30.29 4.00
N ALA A 402 -1.74 30.04 4.13
CA ALA A 402 -2.75 30.41 3.14
C ALA A 402 -3.08 31.91 3.11
N HIS A 403 -2.72 32.64 4.17
CA HIS A 403 -2.97 34.08 4.33
C HIS A 403 -1.69 34.92 4.17
N ASP A 404 -0.51 34.32 4.36
CA ASP A 404 0.79 34.94 4.16
C ASP A 404 1.69 34.06 3.25
N PRO A 405 1.84 34.42 1.96
CA PRO A 405 2.64 33.65 1.02
C PRO A 405 4.15 33.73 1.27
N THR A 406 4.62 34.50 2.26
CA THR A 406 6.03 34.56 2.65
C THR A 406 6.40 33.52 3.71
N VAL A 407 5.40 32.92 4.37
CA VAL A 407 5.60 31.95 5.45
C VAL A 407 5.68 30.52 4.91
N GLY A 408 6.52 29.71 5.55
CA GLY A 408 6.62 28.26 5.33
C GLY A 408 7.86 27.84 4.55
N ILE A 409 8.21 26.55 4.69
CA ILE A 409 9.45 25.99 4.13
C ILE A 409 9.42 25.90 2.61
N LEU A 410 8.25 25.73 1.99
CA LEU A 410 8.11 25.74 0.52
C LEU A 410 8.48 27.10 -0.06
N ARG A 411 8.24 28.20 0.67
CA ARG A 411 8.51 29.58 0.24
C ARG A 411 9.94 30.04 0.52
N ASN A 412 10.60 29.36 1.44
CA ASN A 412 11.88 29.76 2.00
C ASN A 412 12.95 28.70 1.80
N GLU A 413 13.17 27.82 2.78
CA GLU A 413 14.28 26.86 2.78
C GLU A 413 14.29 26.00 1.50
N TRP A 414 13.19 25.30 1.21
CA TRP A 414 13.12 24.40 0.05
C TRP A 414 13.14 25.11 -1.29
N ALA A 415 12.78 26.41 -1.34
CA ALA A 415 12.84 27.20 -2.56
C ALA A 415 14.19 27.89 -2.79
N LYS A 416 14.99 28.16 -1.75
CA LYS A 416 16.15 29.09 -1.83
C LYS A 416 17.47 28.47 -1.38
N ASP A 417 17.46 27.49 -0.48
CA ASP A 417 18.68 26.98 0.16
C ASP A 417 19.40 25.92 -0.69
N ARG A 418 20.34 26.37 -1.53
CA ARG A 418 21.17 25.49 -2.37
C ARG A 418 22.15 24.61 -1.59
N ILE A 419 22.44 24.93 -0.34
CA ILE A 419 23.48 24.26 0.45
C ILE A 419 22.86 23.07 1.18
N ASN A 420 21.78 23.30 1.92
CA ASN A 420 21.09 22.25 2.67
C ASN A 420 20.10 21.46 1.80
N GLY A 421 19.84 21.95 0.59
CA GLY A 421 19.12 21.25 -0.46
C GLY A 421 17.77 21.87 -0.75
N ARG A 422 17.48 22.03 -2.05
CA ARG A 422 16.20 22.55 -2.55
C ARG A 422 15.34 21.41 -3.10
N THR A 423 14.03 21.58 -3.05
CA THR A 423 13.07 20.62 -3.63
C THR A 423 11.83 21.33 -4.18
N GLY A 424 11.11 20.69 -5.10
CA GLY A 424 9.88 21.22 -5.69
C GLY A 424 10.05 22.23 -6.81
N HIS A 425 11.26 22.51 -7.33
CA HIS A 425 11.43 23.41 -8.49
C HIS A 425 11.12 22.78 -9.84
N GLY A 426 11.16 21.45 -9.92
CA GLY A 426 10.70 20.72 -11.09
C GLY A 426 9.17 20.68 -11.18
N GLY A 427 8.48 21.36 -10.27
CA GLY A 427 7.06 21.21 -10.03
C GLY A 427 6.77 20.21 -8.92
N PHE A 428 5.52 19.79 -8.82
CA PHE A 428 5.09 18.79 -7.84
C PHE A 428 3.86 18.03 -8.34
N GLU A 429 3.63 16.88 -7.73
CA GLU A 429 2.36 16.16 -7.78
C GLU A 429 1.71 16.19 -6.41
N MET A 430 0.39 16.42 -6.38
CA MET A 430 -0.43 16.21 -5.21
C MET A 430 -1.26 14.95 -5.43
N PHE A 431 -1.27 14.06 -4.44
CA PHE A 431 -2.17 12.94 -4.28
C PHE A 431 -3.19 13.26 -3.20
N ARG A 432 -4.47 12.98 -3.46
CA ARG A 432 -5.57 13.13 -2.51
C ARG A 432 -6.53 11.97 -2.65
N TRP A 433 -6.93 11.37 -1.53
CA TRP A 433 -7.98 10.35 -1.52
C TRP A 433 -9.31 10.91 -2.05
N ARG A 434 -10.05 10.12 -2.83
CA ARG A 434 -11.35 10.56 -3.36
C ARG A 434 -12.38 10.79 -2.27
N TRP A 435 -12.38 9.99 -1.21
CA TRP A 435 -13.24 10.20 -0.06
C TRP A 435 -12.96 11.56 0.60
N ARG A 436 -11.69 11.97 0.64
CA ARG A 436 -11.29 13.27 1.18
C ARG A 436 -11.73 14.41 0.27
N GLN A 437 -11.52 14.26 -1.03
CA GLN A 437 -11.99 15.23 -2.02
C GLN A 437 -13.52 15.42 -1.99
N LYS A 438 -14.27 14.32 -1.83
CA LYS A 438 -15.72 14.32 -1.64
C LYS A 438 -16.11 15.17 -0.43
N GLN A 439 -15.51 14.93 0.73
CA GLN A 439 -15.79 15.69 1.95
C GLN A 439 -15.47 17.18 1.81
N LEU A 440 -14.31 17.52 1.23
CA LEU A 440 -13.91 18.92 1.00
C LEU A 440 -14.90 19.66 0.10
N ASN A 441 -15.47 18.98 -0.88
CA ASN A 441 -16.47 19.57 -1.78
C ASN A 441 -17.88 19.59 -1.20
N GLY A 442 -18.15 18.85 -0.11
CA GLY A 442 -19.52 18.61 0.37
C GLY A 442 -20.42 17.95 -0.67
N GLN A 443 -19.84 17.09 -1.54
CA GLN A 443 -20.55 16.46 -2.65
C GLN A 443 -20.75 14.98 -2.40
N THR A 444 -21.86 14.42 -2.88
CA THR A 444 -22.07 12.97 -2.89
C THR A 444 -21.34 12.33 -4.06
N VAL A 445 -20.91 11.08 -3.91
CA VAL A 445 -20.35 10.29 -5.03
C VAL A 445 -21.15 9.02 -5.26
N GLN A 446 -21.25 8.59 -6.51
CA GLN A 446 -21.83 7.30 -6.87
C GLN A 446 -20.71 6.29 -7.09
N ILE A 447 -20.86 5.11 -6.52
CA ILE A 447 -19.95 3.99 -6.70
C ILE A 447 -20.72 2.76 -7.17
N ALA A 448 -20.04 1.87 -7.89
CA ALA A 448 -20.53 0.52 -8.12
C ALA A 448 -20.04 -0.39 -6.99
N VAL A 449 -20.95 -1.18 -6.42
CA VAL A 449 -20.63 -2.20 -5.41
C VAL A 449 -19.75 -3.27 -6.02
N GLU A 450 -18.63 -3.57 -5.36
CA GLU A 450 -17.68 -4.61 -5.73
C GLU A 450 -17.96 -5.93 -4.98
N VAL A 451 -17.34 -7.01 -5.44
CA VAL A 451 -17.40 -8.29 -4.73
C VAL A 451 -16.81 -8.18 -3.32
N GLY A 452 -17.59 -8.63 -2.33
CA GLY A 452 -17.25 -8.58 -0.93
C GLY A 452 -17.63 -7.29 -0.21
N ASP A 453 -18.19 -6.28 -0.91
CA ASP A 453 -18.62 -5.05 -0.26
C ASP A 453 -19.80 -5.29 0.70
N THR A 454 -19.72 -4.63 1.86
CA THR A 454 -20.79 -4.50 2.86
C THR A 454 -20.96 -3.02 3.19
N LEU A 455 -22.07 -2.59 3.81
CA LEU A 455 -22.19 -1.19 4.24
C LEU A 455 -21.07 -0.76 5.20
N PRO A 456 -20.67 -1.54 6.22
CA PRO A 456 -19.51 -1.19 7.06
C PRO A 456 -18.19 -1.08 6.29
N LEU A 457 -17.94 -1.96 5.31
CA LEU A 457 -16.73 -1.88 4.48
C LEU A 457 -16.74 -0.63 3.58
N LEU A 458 -17.89 -0.30 2.98
CA LEU A 458 -18.07 0.94 2.23
C LEU A 458 -17.90 2.17 3.14
N ALA A 459 -18.42 2.10 4.36
CA ALA A 459 -18.25 3.16 5.35
C ALA A 459 -16.78 3.41 5.67
N MET A 460 -16.00 2.35 5.89
CA MET A 460 -14.55 2.44 6.09
C MET A 460 -13.85 3.01 4.85
N LYS A 461 -14.12 2.49 3.66
CA LYS A 461 -13.50 2.97 2.39
C LYS A 461 -13.75 4.46 2.14
N TRP A 462 -14.89 4.99 2.58
CA TRP A 462 -15.34 6.35 2.29
C TRP A 462 -15.43 7.29 3.49
N HIS A 463 -15.02 6.83 4.68
CA HIS A 463 -15.15 7.54 5.96
C HIS A 463 -16.52 8.22 6.10
N THR A 464 -17.58 7.43 5.90
CA THR A 464 -18.98 7.88 5.94
C THR A 464 -19.79 6.84 6.71
N PRO A 465 -20.49 7.18 7.81
CA PRO A 465 -21.16 6.20 8.66
C PRO A 465 -22.15 5.29 7.88
N PRO A 466 -22.23 3.98 8.21
CA PRO A 466 -23.10 3.03 7.51
C PRO A 466 -24.56 3.47 7.43
N GLU A 467 -25.08 4.09 8.50
CA GLU A 467 -26.46 4.59 8.58
C GLU A 467 -26.72 5.71 7.57
N GLN A 468 -25.73 6.57 7.32
CA GLN A 468 -25.84 7.65 6.35
C GLN A 468 -25.86 7.09 4.92
N ILE A 469 -25.00 6.11 4.64
CA ILE A 469 -25.02 5.40 3.36
C ILE A 469 -26.37 4.68 3.17
N ALA A 470 -26.85 3.96 4.18
CA ALA A 470 -28.13 3.27 4.12
C ALA A 470 -29.28 4.24 3.84
N ALA A 471 -29.38 5.33 4.61
CA ALA A 471 -30.42 6.35 4.46
C ALA A 471 -30.40 7.03 3.08
N ALA A 472 -29.21 7.36 2.56
CA ALA A 472 -29.05 7.98 1.24
C ALA A 472 -29.54 7.08 0.09
N ASN A 473 -29.56 5.75 0.31
CA ASN A 473 -29.91 4.77 -0.70
C ASN A 473 -31.25 4.06 -0.42
N GLY A 474 -31.99 4.47 0.62
CA GLY A 474 -33.23 3.81 1.03
C GLY A 474 -33.04 2.34 1.45
N LEU A 475 -31.84 1.99 1.93
CA LEU A 475 -31.51 0.64 2.39
C LEU A 475 -31.89 0.47 3.86
N THR A 476 -32.35 -0.72 4.21
CA THR A 476 -32.50 -1.12 5.62
C THR A 476 -31.20 -1.72 6.13
N ASN A 477 -31.06 -1.82 7.46
CA ASN A 477 -29.86 -2.38 8.08
C ASN A 477 -29.58 -3.84 7.69
N ASP A 478 -30.59 -4.56 7.21
CA ASP A 478 -30.51 -5.97 6.79
C ASP A 478 -30.43 -6.16 5.25
N THR A 479 -30.38 -5.06 4.48
CA THR A 479 -30.35 -5.15 3.01
C THR A 479 -28.94 -5.51 2.53
N SER A 480 -28.73 -6.74 2.05
CA SER A 480 -27.47 -7.13 1.41
C SER A 480 -27.25 -6.36 0.11
N LEU A 481 -26.00 -5.92 -0.12
CA LEU A 481 -25.61 -5.26 -1.36
C LEU A 481 -25.45 -6.29 -2.48
N THR A 482 -25.69 -5.88 -3.73
CA THR A 482 -25.49 -6.73 -4.92
C THR A 482 -24.35 -6.18 -5.76
N VAL A 483 -23.47 -7.05 -6.27
CA VAL A 483 -22.36 -6.64 -7.15
C VAL A 483 -22.90 -5.86 -8.36
N GLY A 484 -22.29 -4.71 -8.65
CA GLY A 484 -22.71 -3.80 -9.71
C GLY A 484 -23.86 -2.86 -9.35
N MET A 485 -24.48 -3.01 -8.17
CA MET A 485 -25.43 -2.02 -7.65
C MET A 485 -24.75 -0.65 -7.55
N THR A 486 -25.45 0.41 -7.94
CA THR A 486 -24.96 1.77 -7.71
C THR A 486 -25.39 2.26 -6.33
N VAL A 487 -24.43 2.71 -5.53
CA VAL A 487 -24.65 3.25 -4.18
C VAL A 487 -24.16 4.69 -4.12
N GLN A 488 -24.98 5.57 -3.58
CA GLN A 488 -24.64 6.95 -3.29
C GLN A 488 -23.96 7.06 -1.92
N ILE A 489 -22.78 7.65 -1.89
CA ILE A 489 -22.05 7.96 -0.66
C ILE A 489 -22.27 9.45 -0.37
N PRO A 490 -23.05 9.81 0.68
CA PRO A 490 -23.47 11.18 0.96
C PRO A 490 -22.32 12.05 1.47
#